data_AF-A0A2D4N541-F1
#
_entry.id   AF-A0A2D4N541-F1
#
_cell.length_a   1.000
_cell.length_b   1.000
_cell.length_c   1.000
_cell.angle_alpha   90.00
_cell.angle_beta   90.00
_cell.angle_gamma   90.00
#
_symmetry.space_group_name_H-M   'P 1'
#
loop_
_entity.id
_entity.type
_entity.pdbx_description
1 polymer ?
#
loop_
_entity_poly.entity_id
_entity_poly.type
_entity_poly.pdbx_seq_one_letter_code
_entity_poly.pdbx_strand_id
1 'polypeptide(L)'
;IHICIKHVQSEQLDLEHPLDQSYRSLNCELQPLEKASDVFQVLERYLFSTHAPTHNDYTMTLVEAFEVNKKKSEAAFRFDLPNRMLLWHGSRLGNWAGILSQGLRVAPPEAPVTGYMFGKGIYFADMSSKSANYCFATREKDIGFLLLSEVALGECNELLEANPEAEKLLISKHSTKGLGKFTPAGCVSLHGATVPVGPAKETGIANSHGYTLNYNEFVVYDPRQVRMKYLLKVRFNFTQLW
;
A
#
# COMPACT_ATOMS: atom_id res chain seq x y z
N ILE A 1 -7.69 10.37 12.75
CA ILE A 1 -8.76 11.31 13.19
C ILE A 1 -8.21 12.71 13.48
N HIS A 2 -7.33 12.92 14.48
CA HIS A 2 -6.86 14.27 14.87
C HIS A 2 -6.20 15.08 13.73
N ILE A 3 -5.37 14.44 12.89
CA ILE A 3 -4.75 15.09 11.72
C ILE A 3 -5.80 15.51 10.69
N CYS A 4 -6.78 14.66 10.42
CA CYS A 4 -7.84 14.94 9.44
C CYS A 4 -8.71 16.11 9.91
N ILE A 5 -9.05 16.17 11.20
CA ILE A 5 -9.83 17.29 11.76
C ILE A 5 -9.07 18.62 11.61
N LYS A 6 -7.75 18.62 11.80
CA LYS A 6 -6.92 19.81 11.58
C LYS A 6 -6.90 20.31 10.13
N HIS A 7 -7.09 19.43 9.13
CA HIS A 7 -7.09 19.83 7.72
C HIS A 7 -8.43 20.44 7.26
N VAL A 8 -9.51 20.28 8.04
CA VAL A 8 -10.88 20.70 7.66
C VAL A 8 -11.28 22.02 8.35
N GLN A 9 -10.38 22.66 9.09
CA GLN A 9 -10.65 23.98 9.69
C GLN A 9 -10.54 25.06 8.61
N SER A 10 -11.68 25.56 8.13
CA SER A 10 -11.75 26.67 7.17
C SER A 10 -11.60 28.01 7.88
N GLU A 11 -10.63 28.84 7.48
CA GLU A 11 -10.61 30.26 7.83
C GLU A 11 -11.60 31.02 6.91
N GLN A 12 -12.53 31.75 7.52
CA GLN A 12 -13.76 32.29 6.92
C GLN A 12 -13.55 33.50 5.96
N LEU A 13 -12.35 33.69 5.44
CA LEU A 13 -11.95 34.91 4.68
C LEU A 13 -11.57 34.65 3.22
N ASP A 14 -11.58 33.41 2.74
CA ASP A 14 -11.11 33.06 1.40
C ASP A 14 -12.28 32.84 0.40
N LEU A 15 -12.16 33.40 -0.81
CA LEU A 15 -13.14 33.21 -1.92
C LEU A 15 -13.08 31.81 -2.53
N GLU A 16 -12.12 31.01 -2.08
CA GLU A 16 -11.88 29.66 -2.56
C GLU A 16 -12.85 28.64 -1.93
N HIS A 17 -13.30 27.67 -2.74
CA HIS A 17 -14.17 26.60 -2.27
C HIS A 17 -13.49 25.76 -1.16
N PRO A 18 -14.18 25.39 -0.06
CA PRO A 18 -13.56 24.70 1.08
C PRO A 18 -12.85 23.37 0.75
N LEU A 19 -13.30 22.66 -0.30
CA LEU A 19 -12.62 21.45 -0.78
C LEU A 19 -11.27 21.77 -1.45
N ASP A 20 -11.16 22.91 -2.12
CA ASP A 20 -9.92 23.32 -2.78
C ASP A 20 -8.89 23.75 -1.73
N GLN A 21 -9.34 24.44 -0.66
CA GLN A 21 -8.52 24.71 0.52
C GLN A 21 -8.01 23.41 1.17
N SER A 22 -8.92 22.45 1.38
CA SER A 22 -8.60 21.14 1.94
C SER A 22 -7.60 20.39 1.04
N TYR A 23 -7.81 20.40 -0.27
CA TYR A 23 -6.93 19.76 -1.25
C TYR A 23 -5.54 20.41 -1.26
N ARG A 24 -5.44 21.74 -1.27
CA ARG A 24 -4.17 22.47 -1.15
C ARG A 24 -3.42 22.10 0.13
N SER A 25 -4.14 21.95 1.25
CA SER A 25 -3.54 21.57 2.54
C SER A 25 -2.88 20.19 2.51
N LEU A 26 -3.31 19.29 1.60
CA LEU A 26 -2.65 18.00 1.41
C LEU A 26 -1.24 18.14 0.85
N ASN A 27 -0.94 19.23 0.12
CA ASN A 27 0.35 19.42 -0.56
C ASN A 27 0.79 18.13 -1.28
N CYS A 28 -0.17 17.58 -2.03
CA CYS A 28 -0.09 16.30 -2.72
C CYS A 28 -1.05 16.40 -3.91
N GLU A 29 -0.50 16.35 -5.10
CA GLU A 29 -1.29 16.44 -6.32
C GLU A 29 -1.88 15.08 -6.66
N LEU A 30 -3.16 15.06 -7.03
CA LEU A 30 -3.93 13.89 -7.44
C LEU A 30 -4.47 14.14 -8.85
N GLN A 31 -3.82 13.57 -9.85
CA GLN A 31 -4.22 13.71 -11.25
C GLN A 31 -5.06 12.50 -11.67
N PRO A 32 -6.33 12.66 -12.09
CA PRO A 32 -7.14 11.55 -12.56
C PRO A 32 -6.50 10.86 -13.77
N LEU A 33 -6.46 9.54 -13.77
CA LEU A 33 -5.99 8.75 -14.90
C LEU A 33 -7.15 8.43 -15.85
N GLU A 34 -6.90 8.56 -17.15
CA GLU A 34 -7.85 8.12 -18.17
C GLU A 34 -7.96 6.58 -18.17
N LYS A 35 -9.19 6.07 -18.18
CA LYS A 35 -9.45 4.62 -18.14
C LYS A 35 -8.86 3.86 -19.33
N ALA A 36 -8.76 4.52 -20.47
CA ALA A 36 -8.18 3.95 -21.69
C ALA A 36 -6.64 3.89 -21.65
N SER A 37 -5.98 4.60 -20.73
CA SER A 37 -4.52 4.65 -20.66
C SER A 37 -3.90 3.30 -20.30
N ASP A 38 -2.71 3.02 -20.84
CA ASP A 38 -1.95 1.80 -20.54
C ASP A 38 -1.67 1.67 -19.04
N VAL A 39 -1.39 2.79 -18.37
CA VAL A 39 -1.20 2.84 -16.91
C VAL A 39 -2.44 2.31 -16.21
N PHE A 40 -3.63 2.86 -16.51
CA PHE A 40 -4.87 2.41 -15.88
C PHE A 40 -5.12 0.91 -16.11
N GLN A 41 -4.92 0.41 -17.34
CA GLN A 41 -5.09 -1.00 -17.67
C GLN A 41 -4.13 -1.91 -16.89
N VAL A 42 -2.87 -1.50 -16.70
CA VAL A 42 -1.90 -2.24 -15.87
C VAL A 42 -2.33 -2.25 -14.41
N LEU A 43 -2.79 -1.11 -13.87
CA LEU A 43 -3.27 -1.01 -12.48
C LEU A 43 -4.51 -1.89 -12.24
N GLU A 44 -5.44 -1.89 -13.19
CA GLU A 44 -6.64 -2.73 -13.15
C GLU A 44 -6.29 -4.22 -13.21
N ARG A 45 -5.42 -4.61 -14.15
CA ARG A 45 -4.91 -5.98 -14.25
C ARG A 45 -4.20 -6.40 -12.96
N TYR A 46 -3.38 -5.54 -12.38
CA TYR A 46 -2.68 -5.84 -11.13
C TYR A 46 -3.66 -6.03 -9.99
N LEU A 47 -4.67 -5.15 -9.84
CA LEU A 47 -5.73 -5.25 -8.83
C LEU A 47 -6.44 -6.61 -8.91
N PHE A 48 -6.90 -7.02 -10.10
CA PHE A 48 -7.69 -8.23 -10.27
C PHE A 48 -6.86 -9.51 -10.24
N SER A 49 -5.71 -9.54 -10.92
CA SER A 49 -4.88 -10.74 -10.99
C SER A 49 -4.27 -11.12 -9.64
N THR A 50 -4.15 -10.17 -8.71
CA THR A 50 -3.60 -10.40 -7.37
C THR A 50 -4.65 -10.39 -6.26
N HIS A 51 -5.93 -10.54 -6.63
CA HIS A 51 -6.97 -10.84 -5.66
C HIS A 51 -6.78 -12.28 -5.16
N ALA A 52 -6.38 -12.40 -3.90
CA ALA A 52 -6.02 -13.67 -3.31
C ALA A 52 -7.23 -14.62 -3.16
N PRO A 53 -7.11 -15.91 -3.52
CA PRO A 53 -8.24 -16.84 -3.57
C PRO A 53 -8.85 -17.14 -2.18
N THR A 54 -8.09 -16.93 -1.11
CA THR A 54 -8.60 -17.09 0.27
C THR A 54 -9.45 -15.92 0.76
N HIS A 55 -9.56 -14.82 0.01
CA HIS A 55 -10.36 -13.64 0.34
C HIS A 55 -11.57 -13.59 -0.59
N ASN A 56 -12.52 -14.50 -0.41
CA ASN A 56 -13.62 -14.75 -1.34
C ASN A 56 -14.98 -14.22 -0.86
N ASP A 57 -14.99 -13.43 0.22
CA ASP A 57 -16.16 -12.76 0.79
C ASP A 57 -16.56 -11.47 0.04
N TYR A 58 -15.69 -10.98 -0.84
CA TYR A 58 -15.96 -9.86 -1.73
C TYR A 58 -15.17 -9.95 -3.03
N THR A 59 -15.64 -9.22 -4.05
CA THR A 59 -14.84 -8.85 -5.22
C THR A 59 -14.54 -7.36 -5.20
N MET A 60 -13.64 -6.90 -6.07
CA MET A 60 -13.29 -5.49 -6.18
C MET A 60 -13.56 -4.99 -7.60
N THR A 61 -13.99 -3.74 -7.72
CA THR A 61 -14.09 -3.02 -9.01
C THR A 61 -13.27 -1.74 -8.92
N LEU A 62 -12.39 -1.51 -9.90
CA LEU A 62 -11.68 -0.25 -10.02
C LEU A 62 -12.62 0.83 -10.56
N VAL A 63 -12.92 1.84 -9.74
CA VAL A 63 -13.86 2.92 -10.11
C VAL A 63 -13.10 4.04 -10.83
N GLU A 64 -12.05 4.54 -10.18
CA GLU A 64 -11.17 5.62 -10.63
C GLU A 64 -9.75 5.34 -10.12
N ALA A 65 -8.75 5.88 -10.80
CA ALA A 65 -7.38 5.88 -10.36
C ALA A 65 -6.79 7.28 -10.53
N PHE A 66 -5.90 7.66 -9.63
CA PHE A 66 -5.23 8.96 -9.64
C PHE A 66 -3.73 8.73 -9.58
N GLU A 67 -2.96 9.42 -10.42
CA GLU A 67 -1.52 9.58 -10.17
C GLU A 67 -1.32 10.50 -8.97
N VAL A 68 -0.47 10.07 -8.05
CA VAL A 68 -0.13 10.77 -6.82
C VAL A 68 1.23 11.41 -7.01
N ASN A 69 1.31 12.73 -6.91
CA ASN A 69 2.57 13.47 -6.95
C ASN A 69 2.77 14.25 -5.65
N LYS A 70 3.68 13.75 -4.81
CA LYS A 70 4.16 14.44 -3.61
C LYS A 70 5.61 14.86 -3.78
N LYS A 71 5.82 16.03 -4.39
CA LYS A 71 7.14 16.58 -4.77
C LYS A 71 8.25 16.40 -3.73
N LYS A 72 7.95 16.63 -2.44
CA LYS A 72 8.93 16.45 -1.34
C LYS A 72 9.37 15.00 -1.17
N SER A 73 8.45 14.04 -1.26
CA SER A 73 8.75 12.61 -1.14
C SER A 73 9.54 12.10 -2.34
N GLU A 74 9.26 12.61 -3.54
CA GLU A 74 9.99 12.25 -4.75
C GLU A 74 11.47 12.66 -4.69
N ALA A 75 11.76 13.89 -4.25
CA ALA A 75 13.14 14.36 -4.13
C ALA A 75 13.97 13.58 -3.10
N ALA A 76 13.33 12.99 -2.09
CA ALA A 76 14.00 12.22 -1.03
C ALA A 76 14.07 10.72 -1.33
N PHE A 77 13.47 10.25 -2.44
CA PHE A 77 13.33 8.82 -2.72
C PHE A 77 14.69 8.16 -3.02
N ARG A 78 14.90 6.97 -2.45
CA ARG A 78 16.13 6.17 -2.60
C ARG A 78 16.23 5.48 -3.96
N PHE A 79 16.38 6.26 -5.03
CA PHE A 79 16.58 5.75 -6.40
C PHE A 79 17.87 4.94 -6.56
N ASP A 80 18.84 5.10 -5.66
CA ASP A 80 20.10 4.38 -5.60
C ASP A 80 19.95 2.90 -5.23
N LEU A 81 18.85 2.53 -4.55
CA LEU A 81 18.60 1.14 -4.16
C LEU A 81 18.02 0.32 -5.33
N PRO A 82 18.44 -0.95 -5.48
CA PRO A 82 17.84 -1.86 -6.45
C PRO A 82 16.46 -2.36 -5.96
N ASN A 83 15.86 -3.28 -6.73
CA ASN A 83 14.62 -3.97 -6.35
C ASN A 83 13.46 -2.99 -6.03
N ARG A 84 13.17 -2.10 -6.99
CA ARG A 84 12.03 -1.18 -6.89
C ARG A 84 10.76 -1.87 -7.36
N MET A 85 9.81 -2.02 -6.45
CA MET A 85 8.53 -2.68 -6.73
C MET A 85 7.36 -1.73 -6.49
N LEU A 86 6.29 -1.90 -7.27
CA LEU A 86 5.02 -1.22 -7.05
C LEU A 86 4.15 -2.11 -6.13
N LEU A 87 3.95 -1.70 -4.88
CA LEU A 87 3.31 -2.53 -3.86
C LEU A 87 2.09 -1.86 -3.22
N TRP A 88 1.17 -2.70 -2.74
CA TRP A 88 -0.13 -2.30 -2.20
C TRP A 88 -0.05 -1.89 -0.74
N HIS A 89 -0.73 -0.79 -0.40
CA HIS A 89 -1.03 -0.37 0.96
C HIS A 89 -2.52 -0.05 1.08
N GLY A 90 -3.20 -0.63 2.07
CA GLY A 90 -4.61 -0.36 2.36
C GLY A 90 -4.78 0.24 3.74
N SER A 91 -5.77 1.12 3.88
CA SER A 91 -6.09 1.78 5.15
C SER A 91 -7.54 2.24 5.15
N ARG A 92 -8.11 2.40 6.36
CA ARG A 92 -9.45 2.97 6.57
C ARG A 92 -9.59 4.34 5.92
N LEU A 93 -10.79 4.63 5.40
CA LEU A 93 -11.11 5.86 4.70
C LEU A 93 -10.69 7.13 5.46
N GLY A 94 -10.93 7.16 6.78
CA GLY A 94 -10.63 8.30 7.65
C GLY A 94 -9.15 8.61 7.86
N ASN A 95 -8.22 7.82 7.31
CA ASN A 95 -6.77 8.04 7.43
C ASN A 95 -6.15 8.70 6.19
N TRP A 96 -6.83 8.68 5.03
CA TRP A 96 -6.21 9.08 3.76
C TRP A 96 -5.79 10.53 3.69
N ALA A 97 -6.54 11.47 4.28
CA ALA A 97 -6.10 12.86 4.33
C ALA A 97 -4.74 13.02 5.04
N GLY A 98 -4.52 12.27 6.12
CA GLY A 98 -3.22 12.26 6.82
C GLY A 98 -2.11 11.56 6.04
N ILE A 99 -2.42 10.47 5.34
CA ILE A 99 -1.45 9.75 4.49
C ILE A 99 -1.04 10.63 3.30
N LEU A 100 -2.00 11.24 2.61
CA LEU A 100 -1.72 12.13 1.48
C LEU A 100 -0.96 13.38 1.93
N SER A 101 -1.29 13.95 3.09
CA SER A 101 -0.63 15.16 3.57
C SER A 101 0.76 14.95 4.15
N GLN A 102 0.98 13.87 4.88
CA GLN A 102 2.23 13.63 5.61
C GLN A 102 3.08 12.48 5.05
N GLY A 103 2.55 11.70 4.11
CA GLY A 103 3.14 10.44 3.66
C GLY A 103 2.87 9.29 4.62
N LEU A 104 3.25 8.08 4.20
CA LEU A 104 3.33 6.92 5.07
C LEU A 104 4.48 7.10 6.06
N ARG A 105 4.25 6.80 7.34
CA ARG A 105 5.21 7.01 8.42
C ARG A 105 5.46 5.71 9.15
N VAL A 106 6.69 5.54 9.60
CA VAL A 106 7.04 4.51 10.57
C VAL A 106 6.29 4.80 11.88
N ALA A 107 5.79 3.75 12.51
CA ALA A 107 5.14 3.86 13.81
C ALA A 107 6.08 4.54 14.82
N PRO A 108 5.56 5.45 15.66
CA PRO A 108 6.42 6.22 16.53
C PRO A 108 6.98 5.35 17.68
N PRO A 109 8.10 5.75 18.32
CA PRO A 109 8.80 4.93 19.32
C PRO A 109 7.93 4.50 20.52
N GLU A 110 6.94 5.30 20.88
CA GLU A 110 6.00 5.05 21.98
C GLU A 110 4.91 4.03 21.66
N ALA A 111 4.66 3.72 20.39
CA ALA A 111 3.66 2.71 20.02
C ALA A 111 4.10 1.31 20.53
N PRO A 112 3.21 0.51 21.13
CA PRO A 112 3.55 -0.86 21.53
C PRO A 112 4.09 -1.66 20.35
N VAL A 113 5.17 -2.43 20.56
CA VAL A 113 5.74 -3.32 19.52
C VAL A 113 4.79 -4.48 19.21
N THR A 114 3.96 -4.88 20.18
CA THR A 114 2.92 -5.89 20.05
C THR A 114 1.86 -5.42 19.03
N GLY A 115 1.90 -5.97 17.82
CA GLY A 115 1.02 -5.60 16.71
C GLY A 115 1.74 -5.43 15.37
N TYR A 116 3.08 -5.37 15.38
CA TYR A 116 3.91 -5.28 14.18
C TYR A 116 4.67 -6.59 13.95
N MET A 117 4.23 -7.37 12.97
CA MET A 117 4.74 -8.73 12.72
C MET A 117 6.26 -8.77 12.46
N PHE A 118 6.80 -7.71 11.85
CA PHE A 118 8.20 -7.56 11.46
C PHE A 118 8.81 -6.23 11.97
N GLY A 119 8.37 -5.78 13.14
CA GLY A 119 8.86 -4.54 13.75
C GLY A 119 8.25 -3.27 13.13
N LYS A 120 8.67 -2.11 13.64
CA LYS A 120 8.07 -0.83 13.29
C LYS A 120 8.57 -0.34 11.94
N GLY A 121 7.82 -0.66 10.88
CA GLY A 121 8.10 -0.18 9.54
C GLY A 121 6.82 0.22 8.79
N ILE A 122 6.97 0.45 7.49
CA ILE A 122 5.89 0.71 6.56
C ILE A 122 5.62 -0.59 5.81
N TYR A 123 4.40 -1.10 5.95
CA TYR A 123 3.99 -2.42 5.48
C TYR A 123 3.29 -2.34 4.12
N PHE A 124 3.67 -3.28 3.25
CA PHE A 124 3.14 -3.44 1.91
C PHE A 124 2.90 -4.92 1.56
N ALA A 125 2.04 -5.16 0.57
CA ALA A 125 1.80 -6.48 0.00
C ALA A 125 1.93 -6.47 -1.53
N ASP A 126 2.25 -7.62 -2.11
CA ASP A 126 2.17 -7.89 -3.56
C ASP A 126 0.80 -8.47 -3.97
N MET A 127 -0.07 -8.76 -3.00
CA MET A 127 -1.43 -9.23 -3.19
C MET A 127 -2.45 -8.14 -2.85
N SER A 128 -3.28 -7.74 -3.82
CA SER A 128 -4.21 -6.63 -3.67
C SER A 128 -5.18 -6.82 -2.50
N SER A 129 -5.84 -7.98 -2.41
CA SER A 129 -6.85 -8.23 -1.38
C SER A 129 -6.27 -8.37 0.03
N LYS A 130 -4.97 -8.71 0.17
CA LYS A 130 -4.29 -8.68 1.48
C LYS A 130 -4.26 -7.25 2.03
N SER A 131 -3.87 -6.28 1.21
CA SER A 131 -3.90 -4.87 1.60
C SER A 131 -5.35 -4.34 1.69
N ALA A 132 -6.25 -4.79 0.82
CA ALA A 132 -7.65 -4.34 0.80
C ALA A 132 -8.43 -4.69 2.09
N ASN A 133 -8.08 -5.78 2.77
CA ASN A 133 -8.66 -6.11 4.08
C ASN A 133 -8.40 -5.01 5.14
N TYR A 134 -7.35 -4.20 4.99
CA TYR A 134 -7.06 -3.06 5.88
C TYR A 134 -7.89 -1.80 5.56
N CYS A 135 -8.69 -1.81 4.48
CA CYS A 135 -9.64 -0.73 4.20
C CYS A 135 -10.85 -0.77 5.14
N PHE A 136 -11.20 -1.95 5.68
CA PHE A 136 -12.42 -2.18 6.49
C PHE A 136 -13.68 -1.62 5.81
N ALA A 137 -13.83 -1.83 4.49
CA ALA A 137 -15.05 -1.53 3.78
C ALA A 137 -16.19 -2.44 4.31
N THR A 138 -17.43 -1.97 4.19
CA THR A 138 -18.63 -2.73 4.57
C THR A 138 -19.67 -2.64 3.46
N ARG A 139 -20.79 -3.39 3.58
CA ARG A 139 -21.88 -3.31 2.61
C ARG A 139 -22.50 -1.91 2.52
N GLU A 140 -22.57 -1.21 3.64
CA GLU A 140 -23.12 0.14 3.75
C GLU A 140 -22.12 1.20 3.29
N LYS A 141 -20.81 0.87 3.34
CA LYS A 141 -19.69 1.74 2.96
C LYS A 141 -18.73 0.95 2.07
N ASP A 142 -19.17 0.72 0.84
CA ASP A 142 -18.55 -0.15 -0.14
C ASP A 142 -17.39 0.52 -0.91
N ILE A 143 -17.18 1.82 -0.75
CA ILE A 143 -16.05 2.55 -1.36
C ILE A 143 -14.87 2.61 -0.39
N GLY A 144 -13.73 2.09 -0.84
CA GLY A 144 -12.44 2.23 -0.19
C GLY A 144 -11.38 2.76 -1.15
N PHE A 145 -10.19 3.01 -0.61
CA PHE A 145 -9.02 3.37 -1.41
C PHE A 145 -7.89 2.40 -1.14
N LEU A 146 -7.13 2.12 -2.19
CA LEU A 146 -5.87 1.39 -2.15
C LEU A 146 -4.77 2.27 -2.72
N LEU A 147 -3.62 2.29 -2.06
CA LEU A 147 -2.46 3.03 -2.51
C LEU A 147 -1.44 2.05 -3.10
N LEU A 148 -0.92 2.39 -4.26
CA LEU A 148 0.27 1.80 -4.83
C LEU A 148 1.43 2.77 -4.68
N SER A 149 2.50 2.27 -4.09
CA SER A 149 3.75 3.03 -3.91
C SER A 149 4.90 2.30 -4.60
N GLU A 150 5.78 3.07 -5.23
CA GLU A 150 7.13 2.62 -5.56
C GLU A 150 7.88 2.42 -4.24
N VAL A 151 8.31 1.19 -3.98
CA VAL A 151 9.05 0.80 -2.79
C VAL A 151 10.42 0.32 -3.20
N ALA A 152 11.46 1.05 -2.78
CA ALA A 152 12.85 0.70 -3.01
C ALA A 152 13.31 -0.32 -1.94
N LEU A 153 13.05 -1.60 -2.21
CA LEU A 153 13.29 -2.67 -1.24
C LEU A 153 14.77 -2.96 -1.00
N GLY A 154 15.63 -2.73 -2.01
CA GLY A 154 17.01 -3.16 -2.00
C GLY A 154 17.13 -4.66 -1.72
N GLU A 155 18.21 -5.04 -1.05
CA GLU A 155 18.39 -6.39 -0.50
C GLU A 155 17.42 -6.66 0.66
N CYS A 156 16.60 -7.71 0.53
CA CYS A 156 15.60 -8.09 1.52
C CYS A 156 16.16 -9.06 2.57
N ASN A 157 15.73 -8.89 3.81
CA ASN A 157 15.85 -9.90 4.86
C ASN A 157 14.62 -10.80 4.83
N GLU A 158 14.81 -12.01 4.32
CA GLU A 158 13.72 -12.97 4.19
C GLU A 158 13.48 -13.70 5.52
N LEU A 159 12.23 -13.70 5.99
CA LEU A 159 11.82 -14.32 7.25
C LEU A 159 10.62 -15.24 7.03
N LEU A 160 10.66 -16.42 7.65
CA LEU A 160 9.56 -17.41 7.62
C LEU A 160 8.51 -17.15 8.70
N GLU A 161 8.93 -16.54 9.81
CA GLU A 161 8.10 -16.31 11.00
C GLU A 161 8.13 -14.85 11.41
N ALA A 162 7.06 -14.42 12.09
CA ALA A 162 6.97 -13.12 12.71
C ALA A 162 8.17 -12.88 13.65
N ASN A 163 8.83 -11.74 13.47
CA ASN A 163 9.88 -11.30 14.37
C ASN A 163 9.75 -9.79 14.61
N PRO A 164 9.25 -9.37 15.79
CA PRO A 164 9.13 -7.95 16.11
C PRO A 164 10.47 -7.18 16.13
N GLU A 165 11.60 -7.90 16.20
CA GLU A 165 12.95 -7.33 16.15
C GLU A 165 13.59 -7.39 14.74
N ALA A 166 12.82 -7.70 13.69
CA ALA A 166 13.34 -7.89 12.33
C ALA A 166 14.20 -6.73 11.80
N GLU A 167 13.89 -5.48 12.20
CA GLU A 167 14.68 -4.30 11.85
C GLU A 167 16.13 -4.41 12.36
N LYS A 168 16.34 -4.94 13.57
CA LYS A 168 17.67 -5.11 14.16
C LYS A 168 18.50 -6.18 13.44
N LEU A 169 17.85 -7.05 12.66
CA LEU A 169 18.49 -8.12 11.90
C LEU A 169 18.93 -7.67 10.50
N LEU A 170 18.72 -6.41 10.13
CA LEU A 170 19.17 -5.85 8.86
C LEU A 170 20.68 -5.61 8.87
N ILE A 171 21.45 -6.66 8.59
CA ILE A 171 22.89 -6.55 8.35
C ILE A 171 23.10 -6.43 6.83
N SER A 172 23.51 -5.25 6.37
CA SER A 172 23.72 -4.94 4.93
C SER A 172 22.48 -5.15 4.05
N LYS A 173 21.29 -5.13 4.66
CA LYS A 173 19.97 -5.27 4.01
C LYS A 173 19.13 -4.02 4.27
N HIS A 174 18.10 -3.81 3.46
CA HIS A 174 17.36 -2.54 3.41
C HIS A 174 15.86 -2.70 3.71
N SER A 175 15.35 -3.92 3.67
CA SER A 175 13.94 -4.21 3.93
C SER A 175 13.78 -5.62 4.48
N THR A 176 12.61 -5.92 5.02
CA THR A 176 12.21 -7.28 5.43
C THR A 176 11.16 -7.81 4.47
N LYS A 177 11.27 -9.10 4.12
CA LYS A 177 10.28 -9.82 3.34
C LYS A 177 9.80 -11.04 4.13
N GLY A 178 8.57 -10.97 4.64
CA GLY A 178 7.88 -12.14 5.18
C GLY A 178 7.52 -13.07 4.03
N LEU A 179 8.03 -14.31 4.06
CA LEU A 179 7.85 -15.28 2.97
C LEU A 179 6.48 -15.96 3.05
N GLY A 180 5.67 -15.76 2.03
CA GLY A 180 4.35 -16.39 1.88
C GLY A 180 4.37 -17.70 1.11
N LYS A 181 3.37 -18.55 1.34
CA LYS A 181 3.06 -19.73 0.53
C LYS A 181 2.70 -19.39 -0.91
N PHE A 182 2.14 -18.21 -1.13
CA PHE A 182 1.73 -17.72 -2.44
C PHE A 182 2.36 -16.37 -2.78
N THR A 183 2.68 -16.19 -4.06
CA THR A 183 3.21 -14.96 -4.65
C THR A 183 2.65 -14.76 -6.06
N PRO A 184 2.62 -13.54 -6.62
CA PRO A 184 2.25 -13.35 -8.02
C PRO A 184 3.14 -14.15 -9.00
N ALA A 185 2.53 -14.69 -10.05
CA ALA A 185 3.20 -15.60 -10.97
C ALA A 185 4.18 -14.91 -11.92
N GLY A 186 3.90 -13.66 -12.29
CA GLY A 186 4.68 -12.89 -13.26
C GLY A 186 4.94 -11.46 -12.82
N CYS A 187 5.57 -10.70 -13.71
CA CYS A 187 5.82 -9.29 -13.51
C CYS A 187 5.78 -8.53 -14.83
N VAL A 188 5.47 -7.24 -14.74
CA VAL A 188 5.66 -6.27 -15.83
C VAL A 188 6.45 -5.08 -15.29
N SER A 189 6.98 -4.23 -16.18
CA SER A 189 7.61 -2.97 -15.77
C SER A 189 6.67 -1.80 -16.04
N LEU A 190 6.57 -0.88 -15.07
CA LEU A 190 5.85 0.38 -15.22
C LEU A 190 6.75 1.50 -14.71
N HIS A 191 7.17 2.40 -15.60
CA HIS A 191 8.08 3.51 -15.31
C HIS A 191 9.36 3.11 -14.55
N GLY A 192 9.92 1.93 -14.84
CA GLY A 192 11.17 1.44 -14.22
C GLY A 192 11.00 0.81 -12.83
N ALA A 193 9.76 0.62 -12.37
CA ALA A 193 9.43 -0.22 -11.22
C ALA A 193 8.84 -1.58 -11.68
N THR A 194 9.09 -2.63 -10.90
CA THR A 194 8.52 -3.95 -11.12
C THR A 194 7.10 -4.00 -10.55
N VAL A 195 6.12 -4.40 -11.37
CA VAL A 195 4.73 -4.63 -10.96
C VAL A 195 4.49 -6.15 -10.93
N PRO A 196 4.38 -6.78 -9.75
CA PRO A 196 4.19 -8.23 -9.64
C PRO A 196 2.74 -8.59 -9.97
N VAL A 197 2.49 -9.08 -11.18
CA VAL A 197 1.13 -9.42 -11.64
C VAL A 197 0.83 -10.89 -11.44
N GLY A 198 -0.43 -11.19 -11.11
CA GLY A 198 -0.86 -12.55 -10.84
C GLY A 198 -1.02 -13.42 -12.10
N PRO A 199 -1.67 -14.59 -11.96
CA PRO A 199 -2.35 -15.08 -10.76
C PRO A 199 -1.39 -15.42 -9.61
N ALA A 200 -1.93 -15.71 -8.43
CA ALA A 200 -1.13 -16.29 -7.35
C ALA A 200 -0.58 -17.67 -7.77
N LYS A 201 0.69 -17.94 -7.47
CA LYS A 201 1.33 -19.25 -7.57
C LYS A 201 1.94 -19.66 -6.24
N GLU A 202 2.05 -20.95 -6.01
CA GLU A 202 2.77 -21.49 -4.85
C GLU A 202 4.27 -21.20 -4.94
N THR A 203 4.88 -20.90 -3.80
CA THR A 203 6.32 -20.62 -3.68
C THR A 203 7.13 -21.85 -3.28
N GLY A 204 6.48 -22.92 -2.82
CA GLY A 204 7.12 -24.05 -2.17
C GLY A 204 7.63 -23.75 -0.75
N ILE A 205 7.37 -22.54 -0.22
CA ILE A 205 7.75 -22.17 1.14
C ILE A 205 6.83 -22.89 2.13
N ALA A 206 7.45 -23.64 3.04
CA ALA A 206 6.80 -24.25 4.19
C ALA A 206 7.70 -24.09 5.41
N ASN A 207 7.12 -23.63 6.51
CA ASN A 207 7.78 -23.60 7.80
C ASN A 207 7.51 -24.91 8.55
N SER A 208 8.53 -25.71 8.79
CA SER A 208 8.42 -26.99 9.51
C SER A 208 8.20 -26.84 11.02
N HIS A 209 8.42 -25.65 11.57
CA HIS A 209 8.40 -25.40 13.01
C HIS A 209 7.20 -24.57 13.47
N GLY A 210 6.31 -24.15 12.56
CA GLY A 210 5.20 -23.28 12.92
C GLY A 210 4.32 -22.85 11.75
N TYR A 211 3.63 -21.73 11.96
CA TYR A 211 2.80 -21.12 10.93
C TYR A 211 3.65 -20.63 9.76
N THR A 212 3.11 -20.73 8.54
CA THR A 212 3.69 -20.12 7.34
C THR A 212 2.71 -19.08 6.82
N LEU A 213 3.19 -17.87 6.52
CA LEU A 213 2.35 -16.81 5.96
C LEU A 213 1.65 -17.29 4.69
N ASN A 214 0.39 -16.92 4.51
CA ASN A 214 -0.30 -17.24 3.26
C ASN A 214 0.31 -16.48 2.06
N TYR A 215 0.63 -15.20 2.25
CA TYR A 215 1.12 -14.31 1.19
C TYR A 215 2.28 -13.46 1.69
N ASN A 216 3.15 -13.04 0.77
CA ASN A 216 4.30 -12.21 1.11
C ASN A 216 3.90 -10.91 1.82
N GLU A 217 4.81 -10.40 2.63
CA GLU A 217 4.74 -9.08 3.24
C GLU A 217 6.07 -8.38 3.08
N PHE A 218 6.05 -7.10 2.74
CA PHE A 218 7.24 -6.29 2.55
C PHE A 218 7.23 -5.14 3.54
N VAL A 219 8.35 -4.94 4.24
CA VAL A 219 8.47 -3.91 5.26
C VAL A 219 9.75 -3.12 5.01
N VAL A 220 9.60 -1.79 4.90
CA VAL A 220 10.72 -0.85 4.87
C VAL A 220 10.71 0.00 6.14
N TYR A 221 11.89 0.40 6.60
CA TYR A 221 12.06 1.08 7.88
C TYR A 221 12.49 2.54 7.72
N ASP A 222 12.73 2.99 6.48
CA ASP A 222 13.00 4.38 6.13
C ASP A 222 11.89 4.91 5.18
N PRO A 223 11.14 5.96 5.55
CA PRO A 223 10.15 6.58 4.67
C PRO A 223 10.69 7.02 3.30
N ARG A 224 12.00 7.28 3.19
CA ARG A 224 12.66 7.61 1.91
C ARG A 224 12.70 6.44 0.93
N GLN A 225 12.44 5.21 1.37
CA GLN A 225 12.27 4.06 0.49
C GLN A 225 10.87 3.97 -0.13
N VAL A 226 9.98 4.92 0.16
CA VAL A 226 8.58 4.91 -0.29
C VAL A 226 8.27 6.16 -1.10
N ARG A 227 7.74 5.95 -2.30
CA ARG A 227 7.17 7.01 -3.14
C ARG A 227 5.75 6.61 -3.53
N MET A 228 4.76 7.32 -2.98
CA MET A 228 3.35 7.15 -3.36
C MET A 228 3.18 7.49 -4.84
N LYS A 229 2.56 6.60 -5.62
CA LYS A 229 2.44 6.77 -7.08
C LYS A 229 1.02 6.73 -7.60
N TYR A 230 0.17 5.83 -7.11
CA TYR A 230 -1.21 5.73 -7.57
C TYR A 230 -2.18 5.52 -6.43
N LEU A 231 -3.29 6.26 -6.41
CA LEU A 231 -4.40 6.07 -5.49
C LEU A 231 -5.59 5.53 -6.27
N LEU A 232 -6.05 4.33 -5.91
CA LEU A 232 -7.14 3.64 -6.58
C LEU A 232 -8.39 3.75 -5.72
N LYS A 233 -9.47 4.28 -6.29
CA LYS A 233 -10.81 4.26 -5.70
C LYS A 233 -11.45 2.95 -6.10
N VAL A 234 -11.74 2.11 -5.11
CA VAL A 234 -12.21 0.74 -5.32
C VAL A 234 -13.58 0.57 -4.68
N ARG A 235 -14.49 -0.07 -5.42
CA ARG A 235 -15.75 -0.58 -4.86
C ARG A 235 -15.56 -2.04 -4.43
N PHE A 236 -15.95 -2.34 -3.21
CA PHE A 236 -15.97 -3.67 -2.63
C PHE A 236 -17.37 -4.26 -2.81
N ASN A 237 -17.49 -5.28 -3.66
CA ASN A 237 -18.76 -5.96 -3.91
C ASN A 237 -18.85 -7.19 -3.00
N PHE A 238 -19.43 -7.01 -1.81
CA PHE A 238 -19.63 -8.11 -0.86
C PHE A 238 -20.70 -9.07 -1.36
N THR A 239 -20.43 -10.37 -1.27
CA THR A 239 -21.44 -11.39 -1.59
C THR A 239 -22.58 -11.30 -0.58
N GLN A 240 -23.82 -11.52 -1.04
CA GLN A 240 -24.98 -11.61 -0.16
C GLN A 240 -24.75 -12.80 0.79
N LEU A 241 -24.82 -12.51 2.09
CA LEU A 241 -24.81 -13.54 3.12
C LEU A 241 -26.29 -13.75 3.34
N TRP A 242 -26.79 -14.90 2.87
CA TRP A 242 -28.18 -15.37 2.90
C TRP A 242 -29.23 -14.53 2.17
#